data_AF-A0A7V2XAQ6-F1
#
_entry.id   AF-A0A7V2XAQ6-F1
#
_cell.length_a   1.000
_cell.length_b   1.000
_cell.length_c   1.000
_cell.angle_alpha   90.00
_cell.angle_beta   90.00
_cell.angle_gamma   90.00
#
_symmetry.space_group_name_H-M   'P 1'
#
loop_
_entity.id
_entity.type
_entity.pdbx_description
1 polymer ?
#
loop_
_entity_poly.entity_id
_entity_poly.type
_entity_poly.pdbx_seq_one_letter_code
_entity_poly.pdbx_strand_id
1 'polypeptide(L)'
;MKPFPAACFVGFLTVSLMTGCSATQEVKTSITSTISSLTSNVDPAVVNQIPADKKGGFAEAEFALNVAAQKNKLAKLKSEQAAAQKRLADYEEDLASNFQKEAEVDYDLVKIEAIINSGLGKKEDNPKIKAHLQSKKAHLQADRPKINANIDAAKMRIKALSDQIAKLDESIQAMKFEGEKAPAASSEPKKE
;
A
#
# COMPACT_ATOMS: atom_id res chain seq x y z
N MET A 1 -55.87 -35.22 29.98
CA MET A 1 -56.06 -34.17 30.99
C MET A 1 -55.58 -32.84 30.42
N LYS A 2 -56.48 -31.85 30.38
CA LYS A 2 -56.26 -30.40 30.25
C LYS A 2 -55.42 -29.88 31.47
N PRO A 3 -55.13 -28.57 31.63
CA PRO A 3 -54.56 -27.55 30.72
C PRO A 3 -53.52 -26.61 31.41
N PHE A 4 -52.80 -25.76 30.64
CA PHE A 4 -52.39 -24.33 30.93
C PHE A 4 -51.60 -24.01 32.25
N PRO A 5 -51.11 -22.77 32.52
CA PRO A 5 -50.45 -21.77 31.68
C PRO A 5 -49.31 -20.94 32.33
N ALA A 6 -48.80 -19.98 31.54
CA ALA A 6 -48.37 -18.65 31.95
C ALA A 6 -47.11 -18.49 32.82
N ALA A 7 -46.04 -18.03 32.18
CA ALA A 7 -45.16 -17.04 32.81
C ALA A 7 -44.76 -15.99 31.76
N CYS A 8 -45.37 -14.83 31.92
CA CYS A 8 -45.04 -13.51 31.40
C CYS A 8 -43.56 -13.31 31.01
N PHE A 9 -43.31 -12.88 29.78
CA PHE A 9 -42.15 -12.05 29.46
C PHE A 9 -42.63 -10.82 28.67
N VAL A 10 -43.22 -9.89 29.41
CA VAL A 10 -43.26 -8.48 29.03
C VAL A 10 -41.91 -7.91 29.45
N GLY A 11 -41.12 -7.47 28.48
CA GLY A 11 -39.80 -6.90 28.71
C GLY A 11 -39.32 -6.16 27.46
N PHE A 12 -40.02 -5.08 27.14
CA PHE A 12 -39.61 -4.04 26.20
C PHE A 12 -38.16 -3.63 26.52
N LEU A 13 -37.20 -3.98 25.66
CA LEU A 13 -35.82 -3.49 25.76
C LEU A 13 -35.45 -2.72 24.50
N THR A 14 -36.20 -1.65 24.26
CA THR A 14 -35.72 -0.50 23.50
C THR A 14 -34.75 0.29 24.39
N VAL A 15 -33.46 0.01 24.29
CA VAL A 15 -32.40 0.85 24.85
C VAL A 15 -31.30 1.04 23.81
N SER A 16 -31.35 2.23 23.21
CA SER A 16 -30.19 3.07 22.88
C SER A 16 -29.39 2.79 21.61
N LEU A 17 -29.93 3.33 20.52
CA LEU A 17 -29.18 4.14 19.54
C LEU A 17 -28.37 5.24 20.24
N MET A 18 -27.19 4.96 20.79
CA MET A 18 -26.24 5.97 21.30
C MET A 18 -24.77 5.51 21.16
N THR A 19 -24.38 5.03 19.97
CA THR A 19 -22.96 4.90 19.58
C THR A 19 -22.71 5.65 18.27
N GLY A 20 -23.01 6.95 18.29
CA GLY A 20 -22.80 7.82 17.14
C GLY A 20 -22.39 9.22 17.58
N CYS A 21 -21.23 9.39 18.23
CA CYS A 21 -20.64 10.72 18.38
C CYS A 21 -19.14 10.76 18.79
N SER A 22 -18.32 9.79 18.36
CA SER A 22 -16.86 9.92 18.52
C SER A 22 -16.08 9.68 17.23
N ALA A 23 -16.57 8.81 16.35
CA ALA A 23 -15.94 8.59 15.04
C ALA A 23 -16.07 9.79 14.07
N THR A 24 -17.11 10.62 14.21
CA THR A 24 -17.36 11.73 13.27
C THR A 24 -16.47 12.96 13.54
N GLN A 25 -15.99 13.16 14.77
CA GLN A 25 -15.12 14.29 15.12
C GLN A 25 -13.67 14.09 14.68
N GLU A 26 -13.13 12.88 14.78
CA GLU A 26 -11.78 12.57 14.27
C GLU A 26 -11.71 12.69 12.73
N VAL A 27 -12.76 12.23 12.04
CA VAL A 27 -12.85 12.34 10.58
C VAL A 27 -12.91 13.81 10.15
N LYS A 28 -13.74 14.64 10.79
CA LYS A 28 -13.78 16.09 10.50
C LYS A 28 -12.44 16.79 10.75
N THR A 29 -11.77 16.50 11.87
CA THR A 29 -10.51 17.16 12.25
C THR A 29 -9.36 16.80 11.30
N SER A 30 -9.29 15.55 10.83
CA SER A 30 -8.28 15.11 9.84
C SER A 30 -8.53 15.69 8.44
N ILE A 31 -9.80 15.84 8.04
CA ILE A 31 -10.17 16.42 6.74
C ILE A 31 -9.84 17.93 6.72
N THR A 32 -10.22 18.68 7.75
CA THR A 32 -9.95 20.13 7.82
C THR A 32 -8.45 20.45 7.86
N SER A 33 -7.65 19.67 8.59
CA SER A 33 -6.19 19.86 8.64
C SER A 33 -5.50 19.55 7.30
N THR A 34 -5.96 18.52 6.58
CA THR A 34 -5.42 18.16 5.26
C THR A 34 -5.75 19.23 4.21
N ILE A 35 -6.97 19.78 4.23
CA ILE A 35 -7.41 20.84 3.31
C ILE A 35 -6.66 22.16 3.54
N SER A 36 -6.47 22.58 4.80
CA SER A 36 -5.66 23.77 5.12
C SER A 36 -4.21 23.64 4.65
N SER A 37 -3.63 22.44 4.67
CA SER A 37 -2.27 22.21 4.15
C SER A 37 -2.17 22.28 2.62
N LEU A 38 -3.27 22.04 1.92
CA LEU A 38 -3.36 22.06 0.46
C LEU A 38 -3.72 23.45 -0.09
N THR A 39 -4.27 24.33 0.73
CA THR A 39 -4.83 25.63 0.30
C THR A 39 -4.38 26.77 1.23
N SER A 40 -3.12 27.17 1.11
CA SER A 40 -2.54 28.28 1.90
C SER A 40 -2.64 29.66 1.22
N ASN A 41 -3.27 29.74 0.04
CA ASN A 41 -3.27 30.96 -0.77
C ASN A 41 -4.29 32.01 -0.31
N VAL A 42 -5.23 31.64 0.57
CA VAL A 42 -6.25 32.54 1.12
C VAL A 42 -6.20 32.44 2.63
N ASP A 43 -6.17 33.58 3.32
CA ASP A 43 -6.07 33.64 4.79
C ASP A 43 -7.31 32.97 5.44
N PRO A 44 -7.12 31.85 6.17
CA PRO A 44 -8.22 31.16 6.84
C PRO A 44 -8.97 32.05 7.84
N ALA A 45 -8.29 33.03 8.45
CA ALA A 45 -8.91 33.95 9.41
C ALA A 45 -9.92 34.89 8.72
N VAL A 46 -9.68 35.27 7.46
CA VAL A 46 -10.59 36.08 6.64
C VAL A 46 -11.75 35.22 6.12
N VAL A 47 -11.45 34.00 5.66
CA VAL A 47 -12.47 33.04 5.18
C VAL A 47 -13.45 32.66 6.29
N ASN A 48 -12.98 32.56 7.53
CA ASN A 48 -13.82 32.25 8.69
C ASN A 48 -14.80 33.36 9.07
N GLN A 49 -14.58 34.60 8.62
CA GLN A 49 -15.49 35.73 8.85
C GLN A 49 -16.69 35.74 7.89
N ILE A 50 -16.67 34.91 6.84
CA ILE A 50 -17.77 34.83 5.88
C ILE A 50 -19.01 34.25 6.59
N PRO A 51 -20.18 34.94 6.53
CA PRO A 51 -21.44 34.42 7.03
C PRO A 51 -21.82 33.08 6.39
N ALA A 52 -22.45 32.16 7.13
CA ALA A 52 -22.74 30.81 6.65
C ALA A 52 -23.59 30.79 5.36
N ASP A 53 -24.53 31.72 5.22
CA ASP A 53 -25.38 31.92 4.02
C ASP A 53 -24.60 32.39 2.78
N LYS A 54 -23.37 32.86 2.98
CA LYS A 54 -22.45 33.33 1.92
C LYS A 54 -21.32 32.33 1.62
N LYS A 55 -21.22 31.22 2.36
CA LYS A 55 -20.21 30.15 2.14
C LYS A 55 -20.62 29.13 1.07
N GLY A 56 -21.68 29.41 0.31
CA GLY A 56 -22.20 28.49 -0.71
C GLY A 56 -21.10 27.92 -1.62
N GLY A 57 -21.10 26.60 -1.78
CA GLY A 57 -20.14 25.88 -2.61
C GLY A 57 -18.81 25.52 -1.93
N PHE A 58 -18.52 26.02 -0.72
CA PHE A 58 -17.28 25.65 0.00
C PHE A 58 -17.24 24.16 0.31
N ALA A 59 -18.34 23.60 0.83
CA ALA A 59 -18.41 22.19 1.17
C ALA A 59 -18.20 21.28 -0.06
N GLU A 60 -18.72 21.67 -1.22
CA GLU A 60 -18.53 20.93 -2.47
C GLU A 60 -17.08 21.03 -2.97
N ALA A 61 -16.48 22.23 -2.92
CA ALA A 61 -15.09 22.45 -3.30
C ALA A 61 -14.11 21.71 -2.36
N GLU A 62 -14.36 21.73 -1.06
CA GLU A 62 -13.60 20.97 -0.05
C GLU A 62 -13.68 19.46 -0.31
N PHE A 63 -14.89 18.95 -0.60
CA PHE A 63 -15.08 17.56 -0.98
C PHE A 63 -14.30 17.20 -2.25
N ALA A 64 -14.42 18.02 -3.31
CA ALA A 64 -13.71 17.81 -4.57
C ALA A 64 -12.19 17.84 -4.40
N LEU A 65 -11.67 18.77 -3.59
CA LEU A 65 -10.26 18.85 -3.26
C LEU A 65 -9.78 17.60 -2.51
N ASN A 66 -10.55 17.11 -1.53
CA ASN A 66 -10.23 15.88 -0.82
C ASN A 66 -10.20 14.67 -1.78
N VAL A 67 -11.21 14.52 -2.66
CA VAL A 67 -11.22 13.45 -3.67
C VAL A 67 -9.99 13.54 -4.57
N ALA A 68 -9.62 14.74 -5.03
CA ALA A 68 -8.43 14.95 -5.85
C ALA A 68 -7.13 14.59 -5.11
N ALA A 69 -7.01 14.97 -3.84
CA ALA A 69 -5.87 14.62 -3.00
C ALA A 69 -5.71 13.10 -2.82
N GLN A 70 -6.82 12.39 -2.60
CA GLN A 70 -6.82 10.93 -2.47
C GLN A 70 -6.46 10.25 -3.81
N LYS A 71 -6.96 10.75 -4.95
CA LYS A 71 -6.55 10.28 -6.28
C LYS A 71 -5.06 10.47 -6.54
N ASN A 72 -4.49 11.61 -6.12
CA ASN A 72 -3.05 11.84 -6.22
C ASN A 72 -2.26 10.84 -5.34
N LYS A 73 -2.72 10.57 -4.12
CA LYS A 73 -2.13 9.54 -3.25
C LYS A 73 -2.18 8.15 -3.90
N LEU A 74 -3.31 7.79 -4.52
CA LEU A 74 -3.47 6.54 -5.26
C LEU A 74 -2.47 6.45 -6.42
N ALA A 75 -2.29 7.53 -7.19
CA ALA A 75 -1.31 7.57 -8.28
C ALA A 75 0.13 7.36 -7.78
N LYS A 76 0.49 7.98 -6.65
CA LYS A 76 1.80 7.76 -6.01
C LYS A 76 2.02 6.30 -5.61
N LEU A 77 1.02 5.67 -4.96
CA LEU A 77 1.11 4.25 -4.60
C LEU A 77 1.27 3.34 -5.82
N LYS A 78 0.54 3.61 -6.92
CA LYS A 78 0.70 2.87 -8.18
C LYS A 78 2.09 3.05 -8.78
N SER A 79 2.65 4.26 -8.73
CA SER A 79 4.03 4.52 -9.15
C SER A 79 5.05 3.76 -8.30
N GLU A 80 4.86 3.72 -6.98
CA GLU A 80 5.72 2.94 -6.09
C GLU A 80 5.63 1.43 -6.35
N GLN A 81 4.43 0.92 -6.66
CA GLN A 81 4.23 -0.48 -7.02
C GLN A 81 4.97 -0.83 -8.31
N ALA A 82 4.88 0.01 -9.34
CA ALA A 82 5.61 -0.18 -10.60
C ALA A 82 7.13 -0.18 -10.39
N ALA A 83 7.64 0.72 -9.54
CA ALA A 83 9.06 0.74 -9.18
C ALA A 83 9.50 -0.54 -8.44
N ALA A 84 8.65 -1.09 -7.57
CA ALA A 84 8.91 -2.36 -6.89
C ALA A 84 8.88 -3.55 -7.86
N GLN A 85 7.96 -3.57 -8.83
CA GLN A 85 7.91 -4.57 -9.90
C GLN A 85 9.16 -4.55 -10.78
N LYS A 86 9.66 -3.35 -11.13
CA LYS A 86 10.94 -3.23 -11.84
C LYS A 86 12.07 -3.87 -11.07
N ARG A 87 12.21 -3.57 -9.78
CA ARG A 87 13.25 -4.17 -8.92
C ARG A 87 13.14 -5.68 -8.83
N LEU A 88 11.91 -6.21 -8.78
CA LEU A 88 11.69 -7.66 -8.80
C LEU A 88 12.25 -8.27 -10.10
N ALA A 89 11.95 -7.67 -11.25
CA ALA A 89 12.48 -8.13 -12.53
C ALA A 89 14.01 -8.06 -12.58
N ASP A 90 14.61 -6.97 -12.09
CA ASP A 90 16.07 -6.82 -12.00
C ASP A 90 16.70 -7.95 -11.16
N TYR A 91 16.11 -8.32 -10.02
CA TYR A 91 16.61 -9.42 -9.18
C TYR A 91 16.40 -10.81 -9.81
N GLU A 92 15.32 -11.01 -10.56
CA GLU A 92 15.08 -12.25 -11.30
C GLU A 92 16.09 -12.41 -12.45
N GLU A 93 16.46 -11.31 -13.12
CA GLU A 93 17.55 -11.28 -14.10
C GLU A 93 18.90 -11.59 -13.44
N ASP A 94 19.20 -10.99 -12.29
CA ASP A 94 20.42 -11.29 -11.52
C ASP A 94 20.52 -12.78 -11.17
N LEU A 95 19.41 -13.40 -10.76
CA LEU A 95 19.35 -14.83 -10.45
C LEU A 95 19.60 -15.68 -11.71
N ALA A 96 18.97 -15.34 -12.82
CA ALA A 96 19.18 -16.04 -14.09
C ALA A 96 20.63 -15.91 -14.57
N SER A 97 21.21 -14.70 -14.50
CA SER A 97 22.62 -14.43 -14.81
C SER A 97 23.57 -15.23 -13.91
N ASN A 98 23.24 -15.37 -12.62
CA ASN A 98 24.00 -16.19 -11.68
C ASN A 98 24.00 -17.68 -12.10
N PHE A 99 22.84 -18.23 -12.49
CA PHE A 99 22.76 -19.61 -12.99
C PHE A 99 23.52 -19.81 -14.30
N GLN A 100 23.44 -18.85 -15.22
CA GLN A 100 24.20 -18.89 -16.46
C GLN A 100 25.72 -18.94 -16.18
N LYS A 101 26.22 -18.05 -15.32
CA LYS A 101 27.63 -18.02 -14.94
C LYS A 101 28.08 -19.31 -14.25
N GLU A 102 27.23 -19.94 -13.45
CA GLU A 102 27.55 -21.25 -12.87
C GLU A 102 27.70 -22.31 -13.96
N ALA A 103 26.78 -22.35 -14.93
CA ALA A 103 26.86 -23.30 -16.04
C ALA A 103 28.11 -23.10 -16.90
N GLU A 104 28.54 -21.86 -17.13
CA GLU A 104 29.80 -21.53 -17.81
C GLU A 104 31.01 -22.07 -17.02
N VAL A 105 31.04 -21.85 -15.70
CA VAL A 105 32.10 -22.37 -14.82
C VAL A 105 32.11 -23.91 -14.80
N ASP A 106 30.94 -24.55 -14.79
CA ASP A 106 30.83 -26.01 -14.84
C ASP A 106 31.35 -26.58 -16.15
N TYR A 107 31.06 -25.93 -17.27
CA TYR A 107 31.61 -26.30 -18.56
C TYR A 107 33.14 -26.20 -18.58
N ASP A 108 33.71 -25.13 -18.01
CA ASP A 108 35.16 -24.95 -17.92
C ASP A 108 35.81 -25.94 -16.93
N LEU A 109 35.11 -26.33 -15.85
CA LEU A 109 35.55 -27.39 -14.95
C LEU A 109 35.69 -28.73 -15.68
N VAL A 110 34.71 -29.09 -16.52
CA VAL A 110 34.79 -30.31 -17.35
C VAL A 110 35.98 -30.25 -18.31
N LYS A 111 36.24 -29.10 -18.94
CA LYS A 111 37.41 -28.94 -19.83
C LYS A 111 38.72 -29.13 -19.09
N ILE A 112 38.91 -28.46 -17.94
CA ILE A 112 40.18 -28.55 -17.22
C ILE A 112 40.39 -29.97 -16.66
N GLU A 113 39.33 -30.66 -16.26
CA GLU A 113 39.40 -32.07 -15.87
C GLU A 113 39.82 -32.97 -17.04
N ALA A 114 39.27 -32.76 -18.23
CA ALA A 114 39.70 -33.50 -19.42
C ALA A 114 41.17 -33.24 -19.78
N ILE A 115 41.64 -32.00 -19.65
CA ILE A 115 43.05 -31.62 -19.86
C ILE A 115 43.96 -32.35 -18.85
N ILE A 116 43.60 -32.32 -17.57
CA ILE A 116 44.35 -33.01 -16.51
C ILE A 116 44.40 -34.51 -16.77
N ASN A 117 43.26 -35.14 -17.09
CA ASN A 117 43.17 -36.58 -17.33
C ASN A 117 43.93 -37.02 -18.58
N SER A 118 44.05 -36.14 -19.57
CA SER A 118 44.82 -36.38 -20.79
C SER A 118 46.33 -36.10 -20.63
N GLY A 119 46.76 -35.65 -19.45
CA GLY A 119 48.15 -35.26 -19.20
C GLY A 119 48.62 -34.07 -20.04
N LEU A 120 47.69 -33.26 -20.54
CA LEU A 120 47.98 -32.08 -21.37
C LEU A 120 48.17 -30.82 -20.51
N GLY A 121 48.85 -29.83 -21.06
CA GLY A 121 49.11 -28.55 -20.38
C GLY A 121 50.17 -28.65 -19.28
N LYS A 122 50.20 -27.65 -18.40
CA LYS A 122 51.19 -27.53 -17.31
C LYS A 122 50.66 -28.20 -16.05
N LYS A 123 51.39 -29.21 -15.55
CA LYS A 123 50.97 -30.03 -14.40
C LYS A 123 50.77 -29.22 -13.12
N GLU A 124 51.52 -28.13 -12.96
CA GLU A 124 51.49 -27.26 -11.78
C GLU A 124 50.38 -26.20 -11.85
N ASP A 125 49.95 -25.82 -13.06
CA ASP A 125 48.95 -24.77 -13.26
C ASP A 125 47.52 -25.35 -13.35
N ASN A 126 47.34 -26.53 -13.96
CA ASN A 126 46.02 -27.12 -14.13
C ASN A 126 45.25 -27.30 -12.79
N PRO A 127 45.86 -27.79 -11.69
CA PRO A 127 45.18 -27.90 -10.39
C PRO A 127 44.78 -26.53 -9.82
N LYS A 128 45.59 -25.49 -10.06
CA LYS A 128 45.29 -24.12 -9.60
C LYS A 128 44.11 -23.54 -10.36
N ILE A 129 44.06 -23.73 -11.67
CA ILE A 129 42.92 -23.33 -12.51
C ILE A 129 41.65 -24.03 -12.04
N LYS A 130 41.71 -25.35 -11.80
CA LYS A 130 40.58 -26.11 -11.27
C LYS A 130 40.10 -25.57 -9.92
N ALA A 131 41.01 -25.35 -8.97
CA ALA A 131 40.68 -24.80 -7.65
C ALA A 131 40.05 -23.41 -7.75
N HIS A 132 40.56 -22.55 -8.64
CA HIS A 132 39.98 -21.22 -8.89
C HIS A 132 38.56 -21.30 -9.44
N LEU A 133 38.31 -22.18 -10.40
CA LEU A 133 36.96 -22.41 -10.95
C LEU A 133 36.00 -22.95 -9.88
N GLN A 134 36.45 -23.89 -9.03
CA GLN A 134 35.65 -24.39 -7.91
C GLN A 134 35.32 -23.29 -6.90
N SER A 135 36.28 -22.40 -6.59
CA SER A 135 36.05 -21.24 -5.74
C SER A 135 35.04 -20.27 -6.35
N LYS A 136 35.16 -19.97 -7.66
CA LYS A 136 34.17 -19.15 -8.38
C LYS A 136 32.77 -19.75 -8.32
N LYS A 137 32.63 -21.06 -8.53
CA LYS A 137 31.35 -21.77 -8.41
C LYS A 137 30.75 -21.61 -7.02
N ALA A 138 31.55 -21.82 -5.97
CA ALA A 138 31.10 -21.68 -4.59
C ALA A 138 30.61 -20.24 -4.29
N HIS A 139 31.29 -19.21 -4.80
CA HIS A 139 30.84 -17.83 -4.66
C HIS A 139 29.49 -17.57 -5.35
N LEU A 140 29.30 -18.05 -6.58
CA LEU A 140 28.03 -17.92 -7.29
C LEU A 140 26.88 -18.58 -6.51
N GLN A 141 27.11 -19.76 -5.97
CA GLN A 141 26.12 -20.47 -5.15
C GLN A 141 25.82 -19.72 -3.84
N ALA A 142 26.83 -19.10 -3.23
CA ALA A 142 26.68 -18.33 -1.99
C ALA A 142 25.92 -17.01 -2.18
N ASP A 143 25.88 -16.45 -3.39
CA ASP A 143 25.13 -15.23 -3.69
C ASP A 143 23.61 -15.48 -3.81
N ARG A 144 23.18 -16.70 -4.17
CA ARG A 144 21.77 -17.04 -4.42
C ARG A 144 20.83 -16.77 -3.25
N PRO A 145 21.17 -17.12 -1.99
CA PRO A 145 20.31 -16.83 -0.85
C PRO A 145 20.00 -15.34 -0.71
N LYS A 146 20.97 -14.48 -0.98
CA LYS A 146 20.79 -13.02 -0.93
C LYS A 146 19.87 -12.53 -2.05
N ILE A 147 20.06 -13.02 -3.28
CA ILE A 147 19.21 -12.66 -4.43
C ILE A 147 17.77 -13.12 -4.18
N ASN A 148 17.58 -14.37 -3.72
CA ASN A 148 16.26 -14.91 -3.38
C ASN A 148 15.57 -14.12 -2.26
N ALA A 149 16.31 -13.75 -1.21
CA ALA A 149 15.76 -12.90 -0.14
C ALA A 149 15.29 -11.54 -0.66
N ASN A 150 16.03 -10.94 -1.61
CA ASN A 150 15.63 -9.69 -2.26
C ASN A 150 14.37 -9.85 -3.12
N ILE A 151 14.26 -10.97 -3.86
CA ILE A 151 13.05 -11.33 -4.63
C ILE A 151 11.84 -11.45 -3.69
N ASP A 152 11.97 -12.17 -2.58
CA ASP A 152 10.89 -12.37 -1.63
C ASP A 152 10.47 -11.05 -0.96
N ALA A 153 11.44 -10.23 -0.57
CA ALA A 153 11.18 -8.90 -0.03
C ALA A 153 10.44 -8.00 -1.03
N ALA A 154 10.84 -8.03 -2.31
CA ALA A 154 10.16 -7.29 -3.37
C ALA A 154 8.71 -7.77 -3.57
N LYS A 155 8.48 -9.09 -3.62
CA LYS A 155 7.13 -9.69 -3.71
C LYS A 155 6.24 -9.27 -2.54
N MET A 156 6.75 -9.33 -1.31
CA MET A 156 6.02 -8.88 -0.13
C MET A 156 5.65 -7.40 -0.20
N ARG A 157 6.58 -6.55 -0.66
CA ARG A 157 6.30 -5.11 -0.82
C ARG A 157 5.25 -4.84 -1.92
N ILE A 158 5.32 -5.53 -3.05
CA ILE A 158 4.33 -5.42 -4.13
C ILE A 158 2.94 -5.80 -3.62
N LYS A 159 2.84 -6.90 -2.86
CA LYS A 159 1.58 -7.33 -2.25
C LYS A 159 1.03 -6.27 -1.28
N ALA A 160 1.87 -5.76 -0.37
CA ALA A 160 1.46 -4.73 0.57
C ALA A 160 0.98 -3.43 -0.12
N LEU A 161 1.65 -3.03 -1.21
CA LEU A 161 1.23 -1.89 -2.03
C LEU A 161 -0.09 -2.18 -2.77
N SER A 162 -0.26 -3.38 -3.29
CA SER A 162 -1.51 -3.81 -3.94
C SER A 162 -2.69 -3.74 -2.97
N ASP A 163 -2.51 -4.22 -1.74
CA ASP A 163 -3.53 -4.20 -0.70
C ASP A 163 -3.89 -2.75 -0.30
N GLN A 164 -2.90 -1.84 -0.25
CA GLN A 164 -3.14 -0.41 0.01
C GLN A 164 -3.83 0.31 -1.16
N ILE A 165 -3.45 -0.01 -2.40
CA ILE A 165 -4.07 0.53 -3.61
C ILE A 165 -5.54 0.14 -3.65
N ALA A 166 -5.87 -1.15 -3.42
CA ALA A 166 -7.24 -1.63 -3.42
C ALA A 166 -8.11 -0.91 -2.38
N LYS A 167 -7.63 -0.85 -1.13
CA LYS A 167 -8.34 -0.15 -0.04
C LYS A 167 -8.59 1.33 -0.33
N LEU A 168 -7.58 2.02 -0.88
CA LEU A 168 -7.71 3.43 -1.20
C LEU A 168 -8.63 3.67 -2.40
N ASP A 169 -8.58 2.81 -3.42
CA ASP A 169 -9.45 2.89 -4.59
C ASP A 169 -10.92 2.68 -4.18
N GLU A 170 -11.21 1.65 -3.36
CA GLU A 170 -12.53 1.42 -2.77
C GLU A 170 -13.01 2.63 -1.95
N SER A 171 -12.13 3.20 -1.12
CA SER A 171 -12.44 4.39 -0.33
C SER A 171 -12.82 5.59 -1.22
N ILE A 172 -12.06 5.84 -2.29
CA ILE A 172 -12.34 6.92 -3.25
C ILE A 172 -13.68 6.69 -3.97
N GLN A 173 -13.98 5.46 -4.38
CA GLN A 173 -15.25 5.12 -5.04
C GLN A 173 -16.45 5.27 -4.09
N ALA A 174 -16.26 5.05 -2.79
CA ALA A 174 -17.29 5.21 -1.78
C ALA A 174 -17.53 6.67 -1.35
N MET A 175 -16.63 7.61 -1.68
CA MET A 175 -16.81 9.03 -1.35
C MET A 175 -18.01 9.62 -2.10
N LYS A 176 -18.95 10.19 -1.36
CA LYS A 176 -20.11 10.91 -1.90
C LYS A 176 -20.27 12.25 -1.19
N PHE A 177 -20.72 13.25 -1.95
CA PHE A 177 -21.11 14.53 -1.39
C PHE A 177 -22.57 14.45 -0.95
N GLU A 178 -22.86 14.60 0.35
CA GLU A 178 -24.23 14.52 0.88
C GLU A 178 -24.95 15.88 0.94
N GLY A 179 -24.37 16.95 0.39
CA GLY A 179 -24.96 18.29 0.37
C GLY A 179 -24.93 19.00 1.73
N GLU A 180 -25.10 20.33 1.72
CA GLU A 180 -25.35 21.10 2.93
C GLU A 180 -26.80 20.85 3.39
N LYS A 181 -26.99 20.21 4.54
CA LYS A 181 -28.31 20.23 5.19
C LYS A 181 -28.65 21.70 5.48
N ALA A 182 -29.70 22.20 4.82
CA ALA A 182 -30.25 23.51 5.09
C ALA A 182 -30.48 23.67 6.60
N PRO A 183 -30.08 24.80 7.21
CA PRO A 183 -30.38 25.06 8.61
C PRO A 183 -31.90 25.02 8.79
N ALA A 184 -32.36 24.19 9.72
CA ALA A 184 -33.77 24.11 10.08
C ALA A 184 -34.28 25.53 10.35
N ALA A 185 -35.31 25.94 9.60
CA ALA A 185 -35.97 27.22 9.78
C ALA A 185 -36.37 27.35 11.26
N SER A 186 -35.70 28.28 11.95
CA SER A 186 -36.07 28.72 13.29
C SER A 186 -37.49 29.29 13.21
N SER A 187 -38.47 28.48 13.55
CA SER A 187 -39.83 28.95 13.83
C SER A 187 -39.79 29.72 15.15
N GLU A 188 -39.52 31.03 15.08
CA GLU A 188 -39.84 31.93 16.18
C GLU A 188 -41.36 31.93 16.40
N PRO A 189 -41.85 31.70 17.64
CA PRO A 189 -43.24 31.98 17.94
C PRO A 189 -43.40 33.49 18.11
N LYS A 190 -44.21 34.11 17.24
CA LYS A 190 -44.78 35.44 17.47
C LYS A 190 -45.52 35.43 18.82
N LYS A 191 -45.09 36.28 19.74
CA LYS A 191 -45.90 36.69 20.89
C LYS A 191 -46.92 37.72 20.41
N GLU A 192 -48.20 37.41 20.58
CA GLU A 192 -49.27 38.39 20.77
C GLU A 192 -49.81 38.24 22.20
#